data_AF-A0A939ZLV2-F1
#
_entry.id   AF-A0A939ZLV2-F1
#
_cell.length_a   1.000
_cell.length_b   1.000
_cell.length_c   1.000
_cell.angle_alpha   90.00
_cell.angle_beta   90.00
_cell.angle_gamma   90.00
#
_symmetry.space_group_name_H-M   'P 1'
#
loop_
_entity.id
_entity.type
_entity.pdbx_description
1 polymer ?
#
loop_
_entity_poly.entity_id
_entity_poly.type
_entity_poly.pdbx_seq_one_letter_code
_entity_poly.pdbx_strand_id
1 'polypeptide(L)'
;MNYDFINILNNGNDLAPEMELYFSINERQLLHYYEPELGLFVVESPMVIERALNAGYRPVSYVMIDTVAEEMCEKFSKIMDDTKDEWDEKVDSIPVYVGDYETIAGMTGVNITRGVLALMKRRELPALSDVIENCSRIAVFDDVENPTNIGAMFRSAAALGIEAIVLAGQSCDPLYR
;
A
#
# COMPACT_ATOMS: atom_id res chain seq x y z
N MET A 1 16.42 -6.86 5.81
CA MET A 1 16.28 -5.45 5.37
C MET A 1 16.64 -4.57 6.57
N ASN A 2 17.20 -3.37 6.42
CA ASN A 2 17.36 -2.46 7.58
C ASN A 2 16.20 -1.46 7.64
N TYR A 3 15.89 -0.99 8.84
CA TYR A 3 14.92 0.09 9.08
C TYR A 3 15.59 1.26 9.78
N ASP A 4 15.17 2.46 9.43
CA ASP A 4 15.58 3.70 10.10
C ASP A 4 14.38 4.24 10.89
N PHE A 5 14.44 4.13 12.22
CA PHE A 5 13.33 4.52 13.11
C PHE A 5 13.40 6.02 13.41
N ILE A 6 12.34 6.73 13.04
CA ILE A 6 12.23 8.18 13.16
C ILE A 6 11.09 8.49 14.12
N ASN A 7 11.41 9.07 15.29
CA ASN A 7 10.39 9.45 16.26
C ASN A 7 9.61 10.69 15.78
N ILE A 8 8.29 10.57 15.75
CA ILE A 8 7.37 11.67 15.48
C ILE A 8 7.33 12.56 16.73
N LEU A 9 7.80 13.80 16.59
CA LEU A 9 7.79 14.76 17.69
C LEU A 9 6.38 15.34 17.86
N ASN A 10 5.88 15.36 19.10
CA ASN A 10 4.58 15.92 19.45
C ASN A 10 4.61 17.47 19.54
N ASN A 11 5.28 18.11 18.59
CA ASN A 11 5.51 19.55 18.54
C ASN A 11 4.71 20.18 17.39
N GLY A 12 3.38 20.02 17.41
CA GLY A 12 2.42 20.82 16.63
C GLY A 12 2.69 20.99 15.12
N ASN A 13 1.91 20.29 14.30
CA ASN A 13 1.68 20.53 12.86
C ASN A 13 2.85 20.44 11.85
N ASP A 14 4.12 20.39 12.25
CA ASP A 14 5.22 20.13 11.30
C ASP A 14 5.36 18.62 11.07
N LEU A 15 4.51 18.08 10.18
CA LEU A 15 4.75 16.77 9.58
C LEU A 15 6.05 16.84 8.76
N ALA A 16 6.90 15.82 8.88
CA ALA A 16 7.97 15.65 7.89
C ALA A 16 7.33 15.64 6.48
N PRO A 17 7.90 16.30 5.47
CA PRO A 17 7.32 16.38 4.13
C PRO A 17 6.91 15.01 3.55
N GLU A 18 7.66 13.97 3.87
CA GLU A 18 7.40 12.59 3.46
C GLU A 18 6.16 11.97 4.15
N MET A 19 5.80 12.45 5.34
CA MET A 19 4.61 12.01 6.06
C MET A 19 3.32 12.65 5.52
N GLU A 20 3.40 13.82 4.89
CA GLU A 20 2.24 14.44 4.24
C GLU A 20 1.63 13.51 3.16
N LEU A 21 2.46 12.66 2.55
CA LEU A 21 2.06 11.66 1.56
C LEU A 21 1.02 10.65 2.11
N TYR A 22 0.95 10.45 3.42
CA TYR A 22 -0.01 9.54 4.04
C TYR A 22 -1.37 10.19 4.31
N PHE A 23 -1.39 11.50 4.59
CA PHE A 23 -2.53 12.14 5.26
C PHE A 23 -3.09 13.36 4.51
N SER A 24 -2.25 14.06 3.76
CA SER A 24 -2.57 15.36 3.17
C SER A 24 -2.72 15.31 1.65
N ILE A 25 -2.25 14.23 1.02
CA ILE A 25 -2.27 14.04 -0.43
C ILE A 25 -3.41 13.10 -0.82
N ASN A 26 -4.14 13.43 -1.89
CA ASN A 26 -5.20 12.56 -2.40
C ASN A 26 -4.67 11.45 -3.33
N GLU A 27 -5.50 10.44 -3.56
CA GLU A 27 -5.14 9.26 -4.36
C GLU A 27 -4.65 9.58 -5.78
N ARG A 28 -5.23 10.60 -6.45
CA ARG A 28 -4.79 11.02 -7.78
C ARG A 28 -3.41 11.66 -7.71
N GLN A 29 -3.14 12.49 -6.71
CA GLN A 29 -1.80 13.08 -6.54
C GLN A 29 -0.75 12.01 -6.21
N LEU A 30 -1.09 10.99 -5.41
CA LEU A 30 -0.21 9.85 -5.17
C LEU A 30 0.08 9.08 -6.45
N LEU A 31 -0.95 8.78 -7.25
CA LEU A 31 -0.81 8.13 -8.56
C LEU A 31 0.19 8.86 -9.48
N HIS A 32 0.16 10.19 -9.49
CA HIS A 32 0.99 11.03 -10.34
C HIS A 32 2.28 11.55 -9.67
N TYR A 33 2.63 11.05 -8.47
CA TYR A 33 3.71 11.62 -7.67
C TYR A 33 5.09 11.61 -8.35
N TYR A 34 5.39 10.57 -9.12
CA TYR A 34 6.64 10.42 -9.87
C TYR A 34 6.45 10.58 -11.38
N GLU A 35 5.42 11.26 -11.86
CA GLU A 35 5.14 11.34 -13.30
C GLU A 35 6.39 11.83 -14.09
N PRO A 36 6.83 11.11 -15.15
CA PRO A 36 6.12 10.06 -15.89
C PRO A 36 6.21 8.63 -15.33
N GLU A 37 7.06 8.38 -14.34
CA GLU A 37 7.13 7.09 -13.66
C GLU A 37 5.89 6.81 -12.79
N LEU A 38 5.69 5.54 -12.44
CA LEU A 38 4.57 5.13 -11.60
C LEU A 38 4.67 5.74 -10.20
N GLY A 39 3.57 6.29 -9.72
CA GLY A 39 3.50 6.93 -8.40
C GLY A 39 3.36 5.95 -7.24
N LEU A 40 2.59 6.37 -6.26
CA LEU A 40 2.50 5.79 -4.94
C LEU A 40 1.06 5.36 -4.62
N PHE A 41 0.92 4.57 -3.55
CA PHE A 41 -0.35 4.30 -2.90
C PHE A 41 -0.13 4.00 -1.42
N VAL A 42 -1.16 4.23 -0.60
CA VAL A 42 -1.12 3.98 0.84
C VAL A 42 -1.86 2.70 1.16
N VAL A 43 -1.26 1.89 2.02
CA VAL A 43 -1.84 0.64 2.50
C VAL A 43 -2.04 0.72 4.01
N GLU A 44 -3.24 0.36 4.46
CA GLU A 44 -3.63 0.35 5.85
C GLU A 44 -3.83 -1.07 6.38
N SER A 45 -3.39 -1.33 7.62
CA SER A 45 -3.42 -2.62 8.33
C SER A 45 -2.29 -3.60 7.96
N PRO A 46 -1.70 -4.29 8.95
CA PRO A 46 -0.67 -5.30 8.74
C PRO A 46 -1.04 -6.35 7.68
N MET A 47 -2.28 -6.83 7.69
CA MET A 47 -2.73 -7.88 6.75
C MET A 47 -2.68 -7.42 5.29
N VAL A 48 -3.00 -6.15 5.01
CA VAL A 48 -3.00 -5.65 3.63
C VAL A 48 -1.57 -5.35 3.20
N ILE A 49 -0.74 -4.85 4.10
CA ILE A 49 0.70 -4.65 3.87
C ILE A 49 1.38 -5.98 3.53
N GLU A 50 1.11 -7.04 4.30
CA GLU A 50 1.63 -8.39 4.03
C GLU A 50 1.21 -8.89 2.64
N ARG A 51 -0.04 -8.67 2.25
CA ARG A 51 -0.52 -9.05 0.91
C ARG A 51 0.19 -8.28 -0.19
N ALA A 52 0.38 -6.98 0.01
CA ALA A 52 1.09 -6.15 -0.97
C ALA A 52 2.56 -6.57 -1.09
N LEU A 53 3.25 -6.82 0.03
CA LEU A 53 4.62 -7.35 0.03
C LEU A 53 4.72 -8.70 -0.68
N ASN A 54 3.84 -9.66 -0.35
CA ASN A 54 3.80 -10.97 -1.04
C ASN A 54 3.46 -10.85 -2.53
N ALA A 55 2.70 -9.82 -2.90
CA ALA A 55 2.42 -9.53 -4.29
C ALA A 55 3.61 -8.83 -4.99
N GLY A 56 4.71 -8.52 -4.29
CA GLY A 56 5.91 -7.89 -4.84
C GLY A 56 5.89 -6.35 -4.85
N TYR A 57 4.94 -5.71 -4.17
CA TYR A 57 4.97 -4.26 -3.98
C TYR A 57 6.06 -3.86 -3.00
N ARG A 58 6.76 -2.76 -3.32
CA ARG A 58 7.87 -2.26 -2.52
C ARG A 58 7.44 -1.12 -1.60
N PRO A 59 7.72 -1.20 -0.29
CA PRO A 59 7.51 -0.09 0.62
C PRO A 59 8.53 1.02 0.38
N VAL A 60 8.05 2.26 0.46
CA VAL A 60 8.87 3.49 0.52
C VAL A 60 9.19 3.83 1.96
N SER A 61 8.17 3.78 2.82
CA SER A 61 8.27 4.06 4.25
C SER A 61 7.07 3.47 5.01
N TYR A 62 7.14 3.52 6.33
CA TYR A 62 6.04 3.13 7.21
C TYR A 62 5.71 4.23 8.23
N VAL A 63 4.45 4.30 8.64
CA VAL A 63 4.01 5.02 9.85
C VAL A 63 3.43 3.98 10.80
N MET A 64 3.96 3.88 12.02
CA MET A 64 3.56 2.86 12.99
C MET A 64 3.41 3.42 14.39
N ILE A 65 2.52 2.83 15.18
CA ILE A 65 2.54 3.06 16.63
C ILE A 65 3.81 2.43 17.19
N ASP A 66 4.50 3.16 18.07
CA ASP A 66 5.75 2.76 18.72
C ASP A 66 5.73 1.33 19.29
N THR A 67 4.65 0.98 19.99
CA THR A 67 4.48 -0.34 20.66
C THR A 67 4.44 -1.54 19.71
N VAL A 68 4.11 -1.34 18.42
CA VAL A 68 4.03 -2.43 17.43
C VAL A 68 5.13 -2.37 16.38
N ALA A 69 5.92 -1.31 16.35
CA ALA A 69 6.81 -1.01 15.23
C ALA A 69 7.89 -2.09 15.03
N GLU A 70 8.56 -2.53 16.10
CA GLU A 70 9.60 -3.56 16.03
C GLU A 70 9.05 -4.92 15.54
N GLU A 71 7.93 -5.38 16.13
CA GLU A 71 7.28 -6.64 15.75
C GLU A 71 6.89 -6.65 14.28
N MET A 72 6.29 -5.56 13.80
CA MET A 72 5.84 -5.43 12.41
C MET A 72 7.01 -5.35 11.44
N CYS A 73 8.08 -4.63 11.81
CA CYS A 73 9.31 -4.57 11.03
C CYS A 73 9.98 -5.95 10.89
N GLU A 74 10.03 -6.74 11.96
CA GLU A 74 10.54 -8.13 11.90
C GLU A 74 9.67 -8.97 10.97
N LYS A 75 8.35 -8.86 11.10
CA LYS A 75 7.40 -9.60 10.27
C LYS A 75 7.53 -9.26 8.78
N PHE A 76 7.57 -7.98 8.44
CA PHE A 76 7.71 -7.53 7.04
C PHE A 76 9.08 -7.87 6.47
N SER A 77 10.13 -7.87 7.29
CA SER A 77 11.47 -8.28 6.84
C SER A 77 11.49 -9.71 6.33
N LYS A 78 10.83 -10.64 7.02
CA LYS A 78 10.78 -12.05 6.61
C LYS A 78 10.17 -12.22 5.22
N ILE A 79 9.11 -11.47 4.92
CA ILE A 79 8.45 -11.50 3.60
C ILE A 79 9.31 -10.82 2.52
N MET A 80 9.94 -9.70 2.87
CA MET A 80 10.82 -8.98 1.96
C MET A 80 12.07 -9.78 1.60
N ASP A 81 12.63 -10.53 2.55
CA ASP A 81 13.80 -11.37 2.29
C ASP A 81 13.52 -12.45 1.23
N ASP A 82 12.27 -12.91 1.09
CA ASP A 82 11.83 -13.85 0.06
C ASP A 82 11.54 -13.20 -1.31
N THR A 83 11.36 -11.87 -1.36
CA THR A 83 10.90 -11.12 -2.56
C THR A 83 11.93 -10.10 -3.08
N LYS A 84 13.07 -9.95 -2.40
CA LYS A 84 14.12 -8.96 -2.68
C LYS A 84 14.75 -9.05 -4.07
N ASP A 85 14.84 -10.24 -4.65
CA ASP A 85 15.49 -10.45 -5.94
C ASP A 85 14.70 -9.80 -7.10
N GLU A 86 13.45 -9.39 -6.86
CA GLU A 86 12.57 -8.74 -7.84
C GLU A 86 12.67 -7.20 -7.84
N TRP A 87 13.46 -6.59 -6.95
CA TRP A 87 13.54 -5.13 -6.84
C TRP A 87 14.78 -4.56 -7.55
N ASP A 88 14.56 -3.71 -8.56
CA ASP A 88 15.61 -3.13 -9.41
C ASP A 88 16.61 -2.22 -8.67
N GLU A 89 16.20 -1.63 -7.53
CA GLU A 89 17.08 -0.77 -6.73
C GLU A 89 17.32 -1.37 -5.34
N LYS A 90 18.58 -1.38 -4.92
CA LYS A 90 18.95 -1.67 -3.54
C LYS A 90 18.55 -0.51 -2.65
N VAL A 91 17.66 -0.76 -1.68
CA VAL A 91 17.40 0.15 -0.57
C VAL A 91 18.21 -0.32 0.62
N ASP A 92 19.07 0.56 1.12
CA ASP A 92 19.90 0.24 2.28
C ASP A 92 19.07 0.22 3.58
N SER A 93 18.10 1.14 3.73
CA SER A 93 17.17 1.20 4.86
C SER A 93 15.81 1.80 4.50
N ILE A 94 14.74 1.28 5.08
CA ILE A 94 13.38 1.84 4.94
C ILE A 94 13.06 2.73 6.15
N PRO A 95 12.64 4.00 5.97
CA PRO A 95 12.17 4.86 7.05
C PRO A 95 10.90 4.32 7.75
N VAL A 96 10.90 4.36 9.08
CA VAL A 96 9.76 3.98 9.92
C VAL A 96 9.47 5.13 10.89
N TYR A 97 8.43 5.90 10.59
CA TYR A 97 7.96 6.98 11.45
C TYR A 97 7.14 6.39 12.60
N VAL A 98 7.62 6.57 13.83
CA VAL A 98 7.01 5.99 15.04
C VAL A 98 6.53 7.07 16.00
N GLY A 99 5.37 6.86 16.60
CA GLY A 99 4.80 7.75 17.61
C GLY A 99 3.78 7.01 18.46
N ASP A 100 3.34 7.62 19.55
CA ASP A 100 2.24 7.07 20.33
C ASP A 100 0.91 7.16 19.56
N TYR A 101 -0.11 6.46 20.04
CA TYR A 101 -1.42 6.43 19.40
C TYR A 101 -2.04 7.83 19.25
N GLU A 102 -1.92 8.69 20.25
CA GLU A 102 -2.54 10.02 20.25
C GLU A 102 -1.90 10.94 19.22
N THR A 103 -0.57 10.93 19.14
CA THR A 103 0.22 11.69 18.18
C THR A 103 -0.17 11.29 16.76
N ILE A 104 -0.23 10.00 16.49
CA ILE A 104 -0.52 9.51 15.15
C ILE A 104 -2.01 9.73 14.79
N ALA A 105 -2.94 9.45 15.70
CA ALA A 105 -4.37 9.68 15.47
C ALA A 105 -4.70 11.18 15.26
N GLY A 106 -3.95 12.07 15.93
CA GLY A 106 -4.06 13.51 15.72
C GLY A 106 -3.64 13.96 14.32
N MET A 107 -2.70 13.24 13.69
CA MET A 107 -2.21 13.54 12.33
C MET A 107 -3.12 13.00 11.22
N THR A 108 -3.68 11.81 11.43
CA THR A 108 -4.50 11.12 10.42
C THR A 108 -5.91 11.66 10.31
N GLY A 109 -6.43 12.32 11.37
CA GLY A 109 -7.84 12.72 11.48
C GLY A 109 -8.83 11.54 11.59
N VAL A 110 -8.34 10.30 11.58
CA VAL A 110 -9.08 9.03 11.65
C VAL A 110 -8.24 7.95 12.33
N ASN A 111 -8.86 7.08 13.13
CA ASN A 111 -8.15 6.00 13.80
C ASN A 111 -7.37 5.13 12.80
N ILE A 112 -6.05 5.01 12.96
CA ILE A 112 -5.27 4.03 12.18
C ILE A 112 -5.73 2.63 12.56
N THR A 113 -6.24 1.89 11.59
CA THR A 113 -6.64 0.51 11.79
C THR A 113 -5.42 -0.33 12.13
N ARG A 114 -5.35 -0.78 13.39
CA ARG A 114 -4.28 -1.65 13.91
C ARG A 114 -2.86 -1.05 13.87
N GLY A 115 -2.77 0.28 13.86
CA GLY A 115 -1.53 1.00 14.20
C GLY A 115 -0.41 0.96 13.17
N VAL A 116 -0.67 0.61 11.90
CA VAL A 116 0.37 0.54 10.84
C VAL A 116 -0.19 1.04 9.50
N LEU A 117 0.59 1.90 8.85
CA LEU A 117 0.43 2.33 7.45
C LEU A 117 1.73 2.11 6.68
N ALA A 118 1.61 1.81 5.40
CA ALA A 118 2.74 1.73 4.47
C ALA A 118 2.48 2.62 3.26
N LEU A 119 3.49 3.36 2.84
CA LEU A 119 3.52 4.03 1.56
C LEU A 119 4.28 3.11 0.61
N MET A 120 3.68 2.78 -0.53
CA MET A 120 4.25 1.77 -1.43
C MET A 120 4.40 2.32 -2.85
N LYS A 121 5.46 1.88 -3.53
CA LYS A 121 5.65 2.13 -4.96
C LYS A 121 4.63 1.30 -5.75
N ARG A 122 3.96 1.93 -6.70
CA ARG A 122 3.18 1.20 -7.72
C ARG A 122 4.12 0.40 -8.61
N ARG A 123 3.59 -0.67 -9.20
CA ARG A 123 4.30 -1.54 -10.15
C ARG A 123 3.55 -1.55 -11.47
N GLU A 124 4.27 -1.78 -12.56
CA GLU A 124 3.68 -2.05 -13.85
C GLU A 124 2.74 -3.25 -13.76
N LEU A 125 1.53 -3.08 -14.30
CA LEU A 125 0.58 -4.19 -14.35
C LEU A 125 1.04 -5.17 -15.43
N PRO A 126 0.92 -6.48 -15.19
CA PRO A 126 1.18 -7.48 -16.22
C PRO A 126 0.25 -7.25 -17.42
N ALA A 127 0.71 -7.66 -18.61
CA ALA A 127 -0.11 -7.54 -19.79
C ALA A 127 -1.38 -8.39 -19.65
N LEU A 128 -2.50 -7.92 -20.20
CA LEU A 128 -3.77 -8.62 -20.11
C LEU A 128 -3.67 -10.07 -20.61
N SER A 129 -2.91 -10.30 -21.69
CA SER A 129 -2.65 -11.63 -22.24
C SER A 129 -2.08 -12.58 -21.18
N ASP A 130 -1.13 -12.10 -20.39
CA ASP A 130 -0.38 -12.91 -19.44
C ASP A 130 -1.25 -13.23 -18.22
N VAL A 131 -2.12 -12.28 -17.83
CA VAL A 131 -3.09 -12.47 -16.75
C VAL A 131 -4.13 -13.54 -17.11
N ILE A 132 -4.60 -13.55 -18.35
CA ILE A 132 -5.74 -14.40 -18.75
C ILE A 132 -5.33 -15.74 -19.38
N GLU A 133 -4.06 -15.92 -19.75
CA GLU A 133 -3.57 -17.06 -20.55
C GLU A 133 -4.03 -18.43 -20.02
N ASN A 134 -4.01 -18.60 -18.69
CA ASN A 134 -4.35 -19.87 -18.03
C ASN A 134 -5.61 -19.78 -17.15
N CYS A 135 -6.41 -18.73 -17.30
CA CYS A 135 -7.62 -18.52 -16.52
C CYS A 135 -8.85 -19.15 -17.22
N SER A 136 -9.61 -19.95 -16.48
CA SER A 136 -10.90 -20.50 -16.93
C SER A 136 -12.09 -19.61 -16.55
N ARG A 137 -11.98 -18.85 -15.45
CA ARG A 137 -13.02 -17.94 -14.95
C ARG A 137 -12.47 -16.53 -14.77
N ILE A 138 -12.95 -15.63 -15.62
CA ILE A 138 -12.53 -14.23 -15.65
C ILE A 138 -13.76 -13.36 -15.37
N ALA A 139 -13.64 -12.41 -14.45
CA ALA A 139 -14.64 -11.37 -14.25
C ALA A 139 -14.16 -10.07 -14.92
N VAL A 140 -15.05 -9.44 -15.69
CA VAL A 140 -14.79 -8.14 -16.30
C VAL A 140 -15.77 -7.14 -15.68
N PHE A 141 -15.24 -6.06 -15.14
CA PHE A 141 -16.02 -4.98 -14.57
C PHE A 141 -15.72 -3.71 -15.36
N ASP A 142 -16.76 -3.11 -15.91
CA ASP A 142 -16.66 -1.96 -16.81
C ASP A 142 -17.32 -0.75 -16.16
N ASP A 143 -16.63 0.39 -16.20
CA ASP A 143 -17.07 1.67 -15.64
C ASP A 143 -17.58 1.62 -14.18
N VAL A 144 -16.87 0.88 -13.29
CA VAL A 144 -17.20 0.85 -11.86
C VAL A 144 -16.45 1.96 -11.12
N GLU A 145 -17.11 3.10 -10.90
CA GLU A 145 -16.48 4.30 -10.33
C GLU A 145 -16.31 4.28 -8.80
N ASN A 146 -17.05 3.43 -8.09
CA ASN A 146 -17.05 3.45 -6.62
C ASN A 146 -16.00 2.47 -6.05
N PRO A 147 -14.98 2.94 -5.31
CA PRO A 147 -13.94 2.07 -4.73
C PRO A 147 -14.49 1.01 -3.76
N THR A 148 -15.55 1.31 -3.01
CA THR A 148 -16.19 0.35 -2.10
C THR A 148 -16.82 -0.80 -2.88
N ASN A 149 -17.44 -0.51 -4.03
CA ASN A 149 -17.98 -1.53 -4.91
C ASN A 149 -16.88 -2.39 -5.53
N ILE A 150 -15.80 -1.77 -6.02
CA ILE A 150 -14.61 -2.49 -6.50
C ILE A 150 -14.12 -3.48 -5.44
N GLY A 151 -13.89 -3.01 -4.21
CA GLY A 151 -13.44 -3.87 -3.11
C GLY A 151 -14.42 -5.01 -2.79
N ALA A 152 -15.73 -4.75 -2.81
CA ALA A 152 -16.74 -5.79 -2.62
C ALA A 152 -16.74 -6.82 -3.74
N MET A 153 -16.63 -6.38 -4.99
CA MET A 153 -16.61 -7.22 -6.17
C MET A 153 -15.37 -8.09 -6.23
N PHE A 154 -14.19 -7.57 -5.88
CA PHE A 154 -12.96 -8.36 -5.73
C PHE A 154 -13.12 -9.47 -4.70
N ARG A 155 -13.70 -9.17 -3.52
CA ARG A 155 -13.96 -10.17 -2.48
C ARG A 155 -14.96 -11.23 -2.93
N SER A 156 -16.04 -10.82 -3.59
CA SER A 156 -17.03 -11.74 -4.15
C SER A 156 -16.45 -12.63 -5.23
N ALA A 157 -15.66 -12.08 -6.15
CA ALA A 157 -14.98 -12.82 -7.20
C ALA A 157 -14.02 -13.87 -6.61
N ALA A 158 -13.21 -13.50 -5.63
CA ALA A 158 -12.34 -14.43 -4.92
C ALA A 158 -13.12 -15.57 -4.25
N ALA A 159 -14.26 -15.27 -3.61
CA ALA A 159 -15.12 -16.28 -2.99
C ALA A 159 -15.79 -17.23 -4.01
N LEU A 160 -16.02 -16.77 -5.23
CA LEU A 160 -16.59 -17.55 -6.33
C LEU A 160 -15.53 -18.31 -7.14
N GLY A 161 -14.25 -18.23 -6.74
CA GLY A 161 -13.14 -18.86 -7.45
C GLY A 161 -12.87 -18.26 -8.82
N ILE A 162 -13.18 -16.98 -9.01
CA ILE A 162 -12.72 -16.22 -10.18
C ILE A 162 -11.18 -16.13 -10.11
N GLU A 163 -10.53 -16.38 -11.23
CA GLU A 163 -9.07 -16.51 -11.32
C GLU A 163 -8.41 -15.21 -11.78
N ALA A 164 -9.11 -14.40 -12.57
CA ALA A 164 -8.66 -13.07 -12.98
C ALA A 164 -9.81 -12.06 -12.97
N ILE A 165 -9.47 -10.82 -12.63
CA ILE A 165 -10.37 -9.67 -12.71
C ILE A 165 -9.77 -8.66 -13.67
N VAL A 166 -10.59 -8.20 -14.62
CA VAL A 166 -10.24 -7.12 -15.54
C VAL A 166 -11.12 -5.92 -15.23
N LEU A 167 -10.49 -4.81 -14.90
CA LEU A 167 -11.17 -3.51 -14.81
C LEU A 167 -11.03 -2.81 -16.15
N ALA A 168 -12.18 -2.51 -16.77
CA ALA A 168 -12.28 -1.87 -18.07
C ALA A 168 -12.87 -0.45 -17.96
N GLY A 169 -12.74 0.31 -19.04
CA GLY A 169 -13.29 1.65 -19.15
C GLY A 169 -12.66 2.64 -18.17
N GLN A 170 -13.50 3.43 -17.52
CA GLN A 170 -13.18 4.42 -16.50
C GLN A 170 -13.40 3.88 -15.08
N SER A 171 -13.28 2.56 -14.91
CA SER A 171 -13.34 1.95 -13.58
C SER A 171 -12.30 2.58 -12.64
N CYS A 172 -12.68 2.72 -11.37
CA CYS A 172 -11.80 3.26 -10.35
C CYS A 172 -10.57 2.37 -10.18
N ASP A 173 -9.44 3.02 -9.91
CA ASP A 173 -8.19 2.35 -9.57
C ASP A 173 -8.36 1.47 -8.32
N PRO A 174 -7.97 0.18 -8.36
CA PRO A 174 -8.15 -0.75 -7.25
C PRO A 174 -7.18 -0.51 -6.07
N LEU A 175 -6.19 0.37 -6.24
CA LEU A 175 -5.21 0.73 -5.20
C LEU A 175 -5.58 2.02 -4.45
N TYR A 176 -6.72 2.65 -4.76
CA TYR A 176 -7.24 3.77 -3.99
C TYR A 176 -7.75 3.29 -2.62
N ARG A 177 -7.47 4.05 -1.56
CA ARG A 177 -7.89 3.76 -0.19
C ARG A 177 -9.39 3.96 0.05
#